data_AF-A0A2M8BBP6-F1
#
_entry.id   AF-A0A2M8BBP6-F1
#
_cell.length_a   1.000
_cell.length_b   1.000
_cell.length_c   1.000
_cell.angle_alpha   90.00
_cell.angle_beta   90.00
_cell.angle_gamma   90.00
#
_symmetry.space_group_name_H-M   'P 1'
#
loop_
_entity.id
_entity.type
_entity.pdbx_description
1 polymer ?
#
loop_
_entity_poly.entity_id
_entity_poly.type
_entity_poly.pdbx_seq_one_letter_code
_entity_poly.pdbx_strand_id
1 'polypeptide(L)' 'MNPTPQVFDRLFDLFEGAGFELYMVGGCVRDLLLELEPKDYDFATDA' A
#
# COMPACT_ATOMS: atom_id res chain seq x y z
N MET A 1 0.70 13.34 -6.57
CA MET A 1 -0.70 12.93 -6.82
C MET A 1 -1.00 11.86 -5.80
N ASN A 2 -2.09 11.97 -5.06
CA ASN A 2 -2.50 10.88 -4.17
C ASN A 2 -3.02 9.74 -5.06
N PRO A 3 -2.41 8.55 -5.03
CA PRO A 3 -2.93 7.40 -5.75
C PRO A 3 -4.39 7.18 -5.35
N THR A 4 -5.23 6.91 -6.35
CA THR A 4 -6.64 6.66 -6.08
C THR A 4 -6.79 5.28 -5.42
N PRO A 5 -7.83 5.05 -4.59
CA PRO A 5 -8.06 3.75 -3.97
C PRO A 5 -8.02 2.57 -4.96
N GLN A 6 -8.48 2.79 -6.20
CA GLN A 6 -8.46 1.77 -7.26
C GLN A 6 -7.06 1.31 -7.68
N VAL A 7 -6.01 2.10 -7.43
CA VAL A 7 -4.63 1.68 -7.70
C VAL A 7 -4.18 0.66 -6.64
N PHE A 8 -4.54 0.89 -5.38
CA PHE A 8 -4.18 -0.02 -4.29
C PHE A 8 -4.92 -1.34 -4.42
N ASP A 9 -6.23 -1.32 -4.67
CA ASP A 9 -7.03 -2.53 -4.86
C ASP A 9 -6.42 -3.44 -5.95
N ARG A 10 -6.03 -2.85 -7.09
CA ARG A 10 -5.39 -3.61 -8.18
C ARG A 10 -4.02 -4.17 -7.84
N LEU A 11 -3.25 -3.50 -6.98
CA LEU A 11 -1.97 -4.02 -6.50
C LEU A 11 -2.21 -5.20 -5.56
N PHE A 12 -3.14 -5.08 -4.62
CA PHE A 12 -3.52 -6.19 -3.74
C PHE A 12 -4.02 -7.40 -4.54
N ASP A 13 -4.96 -7.21 -5.46
CA ASP A 13 -5.48 -8.28 -6.33
C ASP A 13 -4.37 -8.98 -7.12
N LEU A 14 -3.37 -8.24 -7.60
CA LEU A 14 -2.25 -8.78 -8.38
C LEU A 14 -1.34 -9.68 -7.54
N PHE A 15 -0.95 -9.23 -6.36
CA PHE A 15 -0.05 -10.00 -5.48
C PHE A 15 -0.77 -11.18 -4.83
N GLU A 16 -2.00 -10.96 -4.36
CA GLU A 16 -2.85 -12.03 -3.82
C GLU A 16 -3.12 -13.10 -4.88
N GLY A 17 -3.48 -12.71 -6.11
CA GLY A 17 -3.68 -13.62 -7.23
C GLY A 17 -2.44 -14.40 -7.66
N ALA A 18 -1.25 -13.90 -7.33
CA ALA A 18 0.03 -14.58 -7.53
C ALA A 18 0.45 -15.47 -6.34
N GLY A 19 -0.30 -15.45 -5.23
CA GLY A 19 -0.02 -16.23 -4.03
C GLY A 19 0.97 -15.59 -3.07
N PHE A 20 1.13 -14.26 -3.13
CA PHE A 20 2.01 -13.48 -2.27
C PHE A 20 1.22 -12.53 -1.38
N GLU A 21 1.79 -12.23 -0.22
CA GLU A 21 1.27 -11.21 0.69
C GLU A 21 1.81 -9.83 0.29
N LEU A 22 0.98 -8.80 0.45
CA LEU A 22 1.34 -7.41 0.19
C LEU A 22 0.99 -6.55 1.41
N TYR A 23 1.96 -5.78 1.89
CA TYR A 23 1.82 -4.96 3.08
C TYR A 23 2.19 -3.51 2.77
N MET A 24 1.36 -2.56 3.20
CA MET A 24 1.76 -1.17 3.29
C MET A 24 2.73 -1.00 4.46
N VAL A 25 3.86 -0.35 4.24
CA VAL A 25 4.94 -0.23 5.23
C VAL A 25 5.50 1.19 5.26
N GLY A 26 6.47 1.44 6.15
CA GLY A 26 7.22 2.69 6.15
C GLY A 26 6.44 3.89 6.71
N GLY A 27 6.78 5.09 6.21
CA GLY A 27 6.28 6.35 6.74
C GLY A 27 4.79 6.57 6.49
N CYS A 28 4.26 6.04 5.40
CA CYS A 28 2.85 6.18 5.04
C CYS A 28 1.91 5.55 6.07
N VAL A 29 2.29 4.42 6.66
CA VAL A 29 1.52 3.77 7.74
C VAL A 29 1.45 4.68 8.97
N ARG A 30 2.59 5.26 9.38
CA ARG A 30 2.63 6.20 10.51
C ARG A 30 1.74 7.40 10.23
N ASP A 31 1.83 7.98 9.03
CA ASP A 31 1.10 9.19 8.68
C ASP A 31 -0.43 8.91 8.68
N LEU A 32 -0.87 7.79 8.11
CA LEU A 32 -2.27 7.36 8.16
C LEU A 32 -2.79 7.15 9.59
N LEU A 33 -2.00 6.52 10.47
CA LEU A 33 -2.34 6.33 11.88
C LEU A 33 -2.46 7.65 12.67
N LEU A 34 -1.77 8.70 12.21
CA LEU A 34 -1.83 10.04 12.77
C LEU A 34 -2.86 10.94 12.07
N GLU A 35 -3.69 10.40 11.18
CA GLU A 35 -4.63 11.16 10.34
C GLU A 35 -3.96 12.25 9.49
N LEU A 36 -2.71 12.00 9.07
CA LEU A 36 -1.94 12.85 8.18
C LEU A 36 -1.95 12.27 6.75
N GLU A 37 -1.86 13.14 5.75
CA GLU A 37 -1.72 12.72 4.36
C GLU A 37 -0.29 12.17 4.11
N PRO A 38 -0.14 10.91 3.65
CA PRO A 38 1.14 10.36 3.26
C PRO A 38 1.77 11.12 2.08
N LYS A 39 3.09 11.29 2.10
CA LYS A 39 3.84 11.92 0.99
C LYS A 39 4.11 10.96 -0.17
N ASP A 40 4.27 9.70 0.18
CA ASP A 40 4.56 8.53 -0.61
C ASP A 40 3.87 7.32 0.02
N TYR A 41 3.79 6.22 -0.73
CA TYR A 41 3.21 4.96 -0.27
C TYR A 41 4.20 3.84 -0.59
N ASP A 42 4.69 3.18 0.46
CA ASP A 42 5.66 2.09 0.35
C ASP A 42 4.97 0.74 0.60
N PHE A 43 5.36 -0.26 -0.17
CA PHE A 43 4.86 -1.63 -0.04
C PHE A 43 6.00 -2.64 0.12
N ALA A 44 5.76 -3.68 0.91
CA ALA A 44 6.63 -4.85 1.04
C ALA A 44 5.82 -6.12 0.76
N THR A 45 6.49 -7.15 0.24
CA THR A 45 5.89 -8.44 -0.15
C THR A 45 6.86 -9.58 0.15
N ASP A 46 6.34 -10.81 0.20
CA ASP A 46 7.11 -12.05 0.31
C ASP A 46 7.38 -12.73 -1.04
N ALA A 47 7.12 -12.04 -2.15
CA ALA A 47 7.41 -12.45 -3.53
C ALA A 47 8.90 -12.59 -3.88
#